data_AF-A0A0G1RDY4-F1
#
_entry.id   AF-A0A0G1RDY4-F1
#
_cell.length_a   1.000
_cell.length_b   1.000
_cell.length_c   1.000
_cell.angle_alpha   90.00
_cell.angle_beta   90.00
_cell.angle_gamma   90.00
#
_symmetry.space_group_name_H-M   'P 1'
#
loop_
_entity.id
_entity.type
_entity.pdbx_description
1 polymer ?
#
loop_
_entity_poly.entity_id
_entity_poly.type
_entity_poly.pdbx_seq_one_letter_code
_entity_poly.pdbx_strand_id
1 'polypeptide(L)'
;MENKNYFTPYALKLLTLKEVGRVKIYMEYVVKLPDTVKSILTASETADYLEDTLGPAYQLSENQIVALTAIIHDILCGQVSGNLEETVAQKLTVDGTTANRLLNQLAKELLAPAIEDIKKVRQEKFPDRIRESEPAQSPGSSPPIPVNQNNIVNLRDK
;
A
#
# COMPACT_ATOMS: atom_id res chain seq x y z
N MET A 1 -25.74 9.23 -23.35
CA MET A 1 -24.72 9.42 -22.31
C MET A 1 -25.08 8.45 -21.21
N GLU A 2 -24.38 7.33 -21.09
CA GLU A 2 -24.51 6.49 -19.90
C GLU A 2 -23.98 7.30 -18.71
N ASN A 3 -24.75 7.40 -17.64
CA ASN A 3 -24.26 7.90 -16.36
C ASN A 3 -23.25 6.88 -15.84
N LYS A 4 -21.96 7.09 -16.12
CA LYS A 4 -20.91 6.34 -15.44
C LYS A 4 -20.94 6.73 -13.97
N ASN A 5 -21.14 5.75 -13.09
CA ASN A 5 -21.14 5.98 -11.66
C ASN A 5 -19.72 5.78 -11.14
N TYR A 6 -19.03 6.87 -10.86
CA TYR A 6 -17.70 6.80 -10.26
C TYR A 6 -17.84 6.53 -8.77
N PHE A 7 -17.16 5.49 -8.29
CA PHE A 7 -17.23 5.10 -6.89
C PHE A 7 -15.95 5.50 -6.16
N THR A 8 -16.10 6.29 -5.09
CA THR A 8 -15.03 6.44 -4.11
C THR A 8 -14.83 5.10 -3.37
N PRO A 9 -13.62 4.82 -2.85
CA PRO A 9 -13.37 3.62 -2.04
C PRO A 9 -14.37 3.44 -0.88
N TYR A 10 -14.78 4.54 -0.24
CA TYR A 10 -15.79 4.55 0.80
C TYR A 10 -17.19 4.18 0.28
N ALA A 11 -17.65 4.84 -0.80
CA ALA A 11 -18.96 4.62 -1.37
C ALA A 11 -19.10 3.18 -1.88
N LEU A 12 -18.07 2.66 -2.57
CA LEU A 12 -18.06 1.28 -3.03
C LEU A 12 -18.22 0.32 -1.86
N LYS A 13 -17.48 0.52 -0.76
CA LYS A 13 -17.59 -0.37 0.39
C LYS A 13 -19.00 -0.35 0.98
N LEU A 14 -19.61 0.82 1.15
CA LEU A 14 -20.97 0.93 1.65
C LEU A 14 -21.98 0.14 0.81
N LEU A 15 -21.89 0.21 -0.52
CA LEU A 15 -22.78 -0.52 -1.42
C LEU A 15 -22.65 -2.04 -1.30
N THR A 16 -21.48 -2.54 -0.90
CA THR A 16 -21.27 -3.98 -0.67
C THR A 16 -21.78 -4.47 0.70
N LEU A 17 -22.06 -3.57 1.65
CA LEU A 17 -22.51 -3.93 2.99
C LEU A 17 -24.04 -4.07 3.01
N LYS A 18 -24.53 -5.31 3.14
CA LYS A 18 -25.97 -5.62 3.11
C LYS A 18 -26.70 -5.41 4.44
N GLU A 19 -25.97 -5.39 5.56
CA GLU A 19 -26.54 -5.35 6.91
C GLU A 19 -26.31 -3.99 7.56
N VAL A 20 -27.38 -3.38 8.09
CA VAL A 20 -27.33 -2.05 8.76
C VAL A 20 -26.30 -2.03 9.90
N GLY A 21 -26.19 -3.12 10.67
CA GLY A 21 -25.19 -3.22 11.74
C GLY A 21 -23.75 -3.12 11.23
N ARG A 22 -23.46 -3.74 10.08
CA ARG A 22 -22.11 -3.68 9.46
C ARG A 22 -21.83 -2.31 8.87
N VAL A 23 -22.85 -1.65 8.30
CA VAL A 23 -22.74 -0.26 7.84
C VAL A 23 -22.34 0.66 8.99
N LYS A 24 -23.02 0.56 10.14
CA LYS A 24 -22.69 1.36 11.33
C LYS A 24 -21.25 1.11 11.82
N ILE A 25 -20.86 -0.16 11.97
CA ILE A 25 -19.49 -0.52 12.40
C ILE A 25 -18.45 0.05 11.42
N TYR A 26 -18.71 -0.03 10.12
CA TYR A 26 -17.81 0.50 9.11
C TYR A 26 -17.70 2.03 9.17
N MET A 27 -18.82 2.75 9.31
CA MET A 27 -18.81 4.21 9.47
C MET A 27 -18.04 4.63 10.72
N GLU A 28 -18.26 3.98 11.86
CA GLU A 28 -17.53 4.24 13.10
C GLU A 28 -16.04 3.95 12.97
N TYR A 29 -15.67 2.91 12.21
CA TYR A 29 -14.29 2.62 11.88
C TYR A 29 -13.65 3.73 11.02
N VAL A 30 -14.32 4.15 9.94
CA VAL A 30 -13.82 5.19 9.04
C VAL A 30 -13.60 6.51 9.76
N VAL A 31 -14.50 6.91 10.68
CA VAL A 31 -14.35 8.15 11.46
C VAL A 31 -13.06 8.15 12.31
N LYS A 32 -12.60 6.98 12.75
CA LYS A 32 -11.39 6.81 13.57
C LYS A 32 -10.09 6.77 12.74
N LEU A 33 -10.19 6.71 11.42
CA LEU A 33 -9.00 6.71 10.56
C LEU A 33 -8.32 8.08 10.55
N PRO A 34 -7.00 8.11 10.27
CA PRO A 34 -6.26 9.36 10.04
C PRO A 34 -6.91 10.21 8.95
N ASP A 35 -6.85 11.54 9.07
CA ASP A 35 -7.50 12.47 8.14
C ASP A 35 -7.01 12.32 6.70
N THR A 36 -5.72 12.04 6.51
CA THR A 36 -5.11 11.75 5.20
C THR A 36 -5.74 10.53 4.53
N VAL A 37 -5.95 9.45 5.29
CA VAL A 37 -6.60 8.21 4.82
C VAL A 37 -8.08 8.45 4.52
N LYS A 38 -8.80 9.16 5.41
CA LYS A 38 -10.21 9.52 5.20
C LYS A 38 -10.40 10.35 3.94
N SER A 39 -9.52 11.34 3.72
CA SER A 39 -9.56 12.21 2.55
C SER A 39 -9.49 11.39 1.26
N ILE A 40 -8.55 10.44 1.15
CA ILE A 40 -8.45 9.59 -0.03
C ILE A 40 -9.67 8.67 -0.16
N LEU A 41 -10.17 8.11 0.95
CA LEU A 41 -11.33 7.21 0.94
C LEU A 41 -12.61 7.88 0.41
N THR A 42 -12.82 9.17 0.72
CA THR A 42 -14.10 9.86 0.46
C THR A 42 -14.05 10.92 -0.63
N ALA A 43 -12.88 11.36 -1.08
CA ALA A 43 -12.73 12.38 -2.12
C ALA A 43 -13.26 11.91 -3.48
N SER A 44 -14.00 12.78 -4.16
CA SER A 44 -14.43 12.57 -5.56
C SER A 44 -13.24 12.48 -6.49
N GLU A 45 -12.19 13.27 -6.22
CA GLU A 45 -10.94 13.30 -6.97
C GLU A 45 -10.25 11.94 -6.99
N THR A 46 -10.42 11.14 -5.93
CA THR A 46 -9.95 9.75 -5.93
C THR A 46 -10.70 8.93 -6.96
N ALA A 47 -12.03 9.04 -7.04
CA ALA A 47 -12.82 8.30 -8.01
C ALA A 47 -12.51 8.74 -9.45
N ASP A 48 -12.42 10.05 -9.67
CA ASP A 48 -12.04 10.63 -10.97
C ASP A 48 -10.65 10.16 -11.41
N TYR A 49 -9.67 10.12 -10.50
CA TYR A 49 -8.34 9.62 -10.81
C TYR A 49 -8.34 8.12 -11.20
N LEU A 50 -9.14 7.28 -10.55
CA LEU A 50 -9.23 5.87 -10.91
C LEU A 50 -9.91 5.64 -12.26
N GLU A 51 -10.99 6.37 -12.52
CA GLU A 51 -11.84 6.21 -13.71
C GLU A 51 -11.26 6.92 -14.94
N ASP A 52 -10.81 8.15 -14.79
CA ASP A 52 -10.40 9.00 -15.92
C ASP A 52 -8.88 8.99 -16.16
N THR A 53 -8.08 8.60 -15.15
CA THR A 53 -6.62 8.52 -15.31
C THR A 53 -6.14 7.07 -15.40
N LEU A 54 -6.33 6.25 -14.36
CA LEU A 54 -5.80 4.88 -14.35
C LEU A 54 -6.55 3.96 -15.30
N GLY A 55 -7.87 4.07 -15.37
CA GLY A 55 -8.69 3.26 -16.28
C GLY A 55 -8.18 3.30 -17.72
N PRO A 56 -8.09 4.48 -18.36
CA PRO A 56 -7.56 4.63 -19.72
C PRO A 56 -6.07 4.30 -19.84
N ALA A 57 -5.24 4.72 -18.88
CA ALA A 57 -3.78 4.50 -18.95
C ALA A 57 -3.40 3.01 -18.97
N TYR A 58 -4.19 2.18 -18.31
CA TYR A 58 -3.98 0.72 -18.21
C TYR A 58 -5.03 -0.10 -18.98
N GLN A 59 -5.89 0.56 -19.75
CA GLN A 59 -6.98 -0.07 -20.53
C GLN A 59 -7.86 -0.99 -19.66
N LEU A 60 -8.17 -0.55 -18.44
CA LEU A 60 -9.01 -1.31 -17.52
C LEU A 60 -10.48 -1.20 -17.94
N SER A 61 -11.16 -2.34 -17.90
CA SER A 61 -12.61 -2.41 -17.95
C SER A 61 -13.24 -1.83 -16.68
N GLU A 62 -14.52 -1.46 -16.75
CA GLU A 62 -15.29 -0.95 -15.60
C GLU A 62 -15.21 -1.90 -14.39
N ASN A 63 -15.34 -3.22 -14.62
CA ASN A 63 -15.23 -4.22 -13.56
C ASN A 63 -13.83 -4.24 -12.91
N GLN A 64 -12.77 -4.03 -13.70
CA GLN A 64 -11.40 -3.94 -13.17
C GLN A 64 -11.20 -2.64 -12.38
N ILE A 65 -11.82 -1.53 -12.78
CA ILE A 65 -11.77 -0.27 -12.02
C ILE A 65 -12.50 -0.44 -10.69
N VAL A 66 -13.68 -1.05 -10.67
CA VAL A 66 -14.40 -1.39 -9.42
C VAL A 66 -13.56 -2.29 -8.51
N ALA A 67 -12.92 -3.32 -9.08
CA ALA A 67 -12.03 -4.19 -8.31
C ALA A 67 -10.81 -3.42 -7.78
N LEU A 68 -10.26 -2.50 -8.55
CA LEU A 68 -9.15 -1.65 -8.13
C LEU A 68 -9.56 -0.71 -6.99
N THR A 69 -10.71 -0.07 -7.09
CA THR A 69 -11.30 0.77 -6.03
C THR A 69 -11.45 -0.02 -4.73
N ALA A 70 -11.88 -1.28 -4.81
CA ALA A 70 -11.96 -2.16 -3.65
C ALA A 70 -10.56 -2.51 -3.07
N ILE A 71 -9.56 -2.73 -3.92
CA ILE A 71 -8.18 -2.95 -3.48
C ILE A 71 -7.64 -1.71 -2.76
N ILE A 72 -7.89 -0.51 -3.30
CA ILE A 72 -7.45 0.75 -2.69
C ILE A 72 -8.10 0.96 -1.32
N HIS A 73 -9.40 0.67 -1.21
CA HIS A 73 -10.08 0.63 0.09
C HIS A 73 -9.34 -0.28 1.08
N ASP A 74 -9.01 -1.51 0.66
CA ASP A 74 -8.32 -2.48 1.50
C ASP A 74 -6.90 -2.03 1.87
N ILE A 75 -6.19 -1.35 0.98
CA ILE A 75 -4.87 -0.75 1.28
C ILE A 75 -5.01 0.32 2.35
N LEU A 76 -5.92 1.28 2.16
CA LEU A 76 -6.15 2.42 3.04
C LEU A 76 -6.59 1.98 4.44
N CYS A 77 -7.39 0.91 4.52
CA CYS A 77 -7.88 0.35 5.78
C CYS A 77 -6.93 -0.71 6.39
N GLY A 78 -5.71 -0.83 5.87
CA GLY A 78 -4.72 -1.80 6.33
C GLY A 78 -5.23 -3.24 6.34
N GLN A 79 -6.12 -3.61 5.40
CA GLN A 79 -6.70 -4.96 5.25
C GLN A 79 -5.86 -5.87 4.36
N VAL A 80 -5.00 -5.30 3.51
CA VAL A 80 -4.15 -6.10 2.62
C VAL A 80 -3.11 -6.87 3.44
N SER A 81 -3.11 -8.18 3.24
CA SER A 81 -2.10 -9.11 3.74
C SER A 81 -1.46 -9.85 2.56
N GLY A 82 -0.15 -10.13 2.65
CA GLY A 82 0.58 -10.84 1.60
C GLY A 82 1.13 -9.94 0.48
N ASN A 83 1.41 -10.53 -0.68
CA ASN A 83 1.98 -9.83 -1.83
C ASN A 83 0.90 -9.03 -2.56
N LEU A 84 1.01 -7.70 -2.49
CA LEU A 84 0.05 -6.78 -3.10
C LEU A 84 0.10 -6.83 -4.64
N GLU A 85 1.28 -7.05 -5.24
CA GLU A 85 1.42 -7.18 -6.69
C GLU A 85 0.66 -8.39 -7.21
N GLU A 86 0.83 -9.53 -6.56
CA GLU A 86 0.11 -10.76 -6.90
C GLU A 86 -1.40 -10.58 -6.74
N THR A 87 -1.83 -9.92 -5.65
CA THR A 87 -3.25 -9.64 -5.41
C THR A 87 -3.86 -8.78 -6.53
N VAL A 88 -3.14 -7.73 -6.96
CA VAL A 88 -3.58 -6.86 -8.06
C VAL A 88 -3.60 -7.62 -9.38
N ALA A 89 -2.54 -8.36 -9.71
CA ALA A 89 -2.46 -9.16 -10.93
C ALA A 89 -3.62 -10.15 -11.04
N GLN A 90 -3.92 -10.87 -9.95
CA GLN A 90 -5.00 -11.85 -9.91
C GLN A 90 -6.38 -11.18 -9.98
N LYS A 91 -6.65 -10.17 -9.15
CA LYS A 91 -7.97 -9.54 -9.08
C LYS A 91 -8.32 -8.73 -10.32
N LEU A 92 -7.31 -8.10 -10.94
CA LEU A 92 -7.50 -7.35 -12.18
C LEU A 92 -7.29 -8.22 -13.42
N THR A 93 -6.86 -9.48 -13.30
CA THR A 93 -6.54 -10.34 -14.46
C THR A 93 -5.55 -9.64 -15.42
N VAL A 94 -4.51 -9.03 -14.85
CA VAL A 94 -3.42 -8.38 -15.59
C VAL A 94 -2.11 -9.10 -15.31
N ASP A 95 -1.12 -8.92 -16.19
CA ASP A 95 0.21 -9.49 -15.95
C ASP A 95 0.92 -8.75 -14.79
N GLY A 96 1.92 -9.42 -14.19
CA GLY A 96 2.67 -8.88 -13.05
C GLY A 96 3.36 -7.54 -13.34
N THR A 97 3.85 -7.34 -14.57
CA THR A 97 4.50 -6.07 -14.95
C THR A 97 3.49 -4.92 -14.93
N THR A 98 2.30 -5.16 -15.47
CA THR A 98 1.20 -4.19 -15.43
C THR A 98 0.74 -3.92 -14.00
N ALA A 99 0.57 -4.96 -13.18
CA ALA A 99 0.23 -4.83 -11.77
C ALA A 99 1.25 -4.00 -10.98
N ASN A 100 2.55 -4.27 -11.18
CA ASN A 100 3.64 -3.55 -10.52
C ASN A 100 3.66 -2.06 -10.93
N ARG A 101 3.52 -1.77 -12.23
CA ARG A 101 3.45 -0.39 -12.74
C ARG A 101 2.26 0.36 -12.15
N LEU A 102 1.08 -0.27 -12.12
CA LEU A 102 -0.14 0.31 -11.58
C LEU A 102 0.02 0.64 -10.08
N LEU A 103 0.59 -0.29 -9.31
CA LEU A 103 0.88 -0.07 -7.89
C LEU A 103 1.87 1.06 -7.66
N ASN A 104 2.94 1.14 -8.46
CA ASN A 104 3.91 2.21 -8.36
C ASN A 104 3.30 3.58 -8.66
N GLN A 105 2.40 3.67 -9.64
CA GLN A 105 1.72 4.91 -9.96
C GLN A 105 0.76 5.31 -8.83
N LEU A 106 -0.04 4.37 -8.32
CA LEU A 106 -0.91 4.60 -7.15
C LEU A 106 -0.13 5.08 -5.93
N ALA A 107 1.00 4.44 -5.64
CA ALA A 107 1.84 4.79 -4.50
C ALA A 107 2.36 6.23 -4.59
N LYS A 108 2.71 6.69 -5.81
CA LYS A 108 3.30 8.01 -6.04
C LYS A 108 2.25 9.12 -6.13
N GLU A 109 1.15 8.87 -6.81
CA GLU A 109 0.21 9.93 -7.21
C GLU A 109 -1.00 10.03 -6.28
N LEU A 110 -1.47 8.90 -5.73
CA LEU A 110 -2.67 8.87 -4.89
C LEU A 110 -2.35 8.64 -3.40
N LEU A 111 -1.48 7.67 -3.09
CA LEU A 111 -1.26 7.22 -1.72
C LEU A 111 -0.10 7.94 -1.01
N ALA A 112 0.76 8.64 -1.75
CA ALA A 112 1.92 9.34 -1.19
C ALA A 112 1.58 10.25 0.01
N PRO A 113 0.48 11.04 -0.02
CA PRO A 113 0.13 11.92 1.12
C PRO A 113 -0.25 11.16 2.40
N ALA A 114 -0.68 9.90 2.29
CA ALA A 114 -1.19 9.11 3.41
C ALA A 114 -0.28 7.91 3.76
N ILE A 115 0.89 7.77 3.13
CA ILE A 115 1.66 6.51 3.20
C ILE A 115 2.09 6.14 4.63
N GLU A 116 2.46 7.11 5.45
CA GLU A 116 2.84 6.88 6.85
C GLU A 116 1.64 6.52 7.72
N ASP A 117 0.49 7.12 7.45
CA ASP A 117 -0.74 6.83 8.18
C ASP A 117 -1.32 5.45 7.78
N ILE A 118 -1.22 5.07 6.50
CA ILE A 118 -1.54 3.72 6.02
C ILE A 118 -0.68 2.67 6.74
N LYS A 119 0.63 2.94 6.90
CA LYS A 119 1.52 2.06 7.66
C LYS A 119 1.02 1.89 9.08
N LYS A 120 0.75 2.97 9.82
CA LYS A 120 0.22 2.95 11.20
C LYS A 120 -1.07 2.13 11.30
N VAL A 121 -2.04 2.39 10.42
CA VAL A 121 -3.32 1.64 10.37
C VAL A 121 -3.07 0.14 10.18
N ARG A 122 -2.10 -0.25 9.34
CA ARG A 122 -1.70 -1.65 9.19
C ARG A 122 -1.06 -2.21 10.47
N GLN A 123 -0.20 -1.45 11.16
CA GLN A 123 0.46 -1.90 12.40
C GLN A 123 -0.57 -2.17 13.50
N GLU A 124 -1.56 -1.29 13.66
CA GLU A 124 -2.63 -1.45 14.65
C GLU A 124 -3.48 -2.69 14.42
N LYS A 125 -3.66 -3.10 13.15
CA LYS A 125 -4.44 -4.29 12.78
C LYS A 125 -3.65 -5.59 12.76
N PHE A 126 -2.35 -5.52 12.48
CA PHE A 126 -1.46 -6.67 12.40
C PHE A 126 -0.18 -6.46 13.23
N PRO A 127 -0.29 -6.35 14.57
CA PRO A 127 0.85 -6.07 15.43
C PRO A 127 1.94 -7.16 15.37
N ASP A 128 1.54 -8.41 15.14
CA ASP A 128 2.44 -9.57 15.16
C ASP A 128 3.32 -9.70 13.91
N ARG A 129 2.94 -9.10 12.78
CA ARG A 129 3.65 -9.27 11.49
C ARG A 129 4.82 -8.32 11.28
N ILE A 130 5.00 -7.33 12.16
CA ILE A 130 6.08 -6.34 12.05
C ILE A 130 7.33 -6.79 12.83
N ARG A 131 7.15 -7.66 13.83
CA ARG A 131 8.26 -8.23 14.61
C ARG A 131 9.18 -9.15 13.80
N GLU A 132 8.79 -9.57 12.60
CA GLU A 132 9.59 -10.44 11.72
C GLU A 132 10.34 -9.67 10.61
N SER A 133 10.17 -8.34 10.49
CA SER A 133 10.82 -7.54 9.43
C SER A 133 11.80 -6.48 9.94
N GLU A 134 11.98 -6.34 11.25
CA GLU A 134 13.22 -5.75 11.75
C GLU A 134 14.31 -6.82 11.62
N PRO A 135 15.38 -6.63 10.83
CA PRO A 135 16.58 -7.39 11.11
C PRO A 135 16.90 -7.07 12.56
N ALA A 136 16.89 -8.09 13.42
CA ALA A 136 17.40 -7.96 14.77
C ALA A 136 18.74 -7.24 14.65
N GLN A 137 18.81 -5.99 15.09
CA GLN A 137 20.07 -5.33 15.35
C GLN A 137 20.70 -6.17 16.45
N SER A 138 21.47 -7.16 16.01
CA SER A 138 22.48 -7.79 16.83
C SER A 138 23.30 -6.63 17.39
N PRO A 139 23.50 -6.51 18.71
CA PRO A 139 24.50 -5.60 19.26
C PRO A 139 25.88 -6.16 18.87
N GLY A 140 26.22 -6.02 17.59
CA GLY A 140 27.51 -6.32 17.01
C GLY A 140 28.35 -5.05 17.02
N SER A 141 28.65 -4.57 18.23
CA SER A 141 29.82 -3.73 18.45
C SER A 141 31.01 -4.41 17.77
N SER A 142 31.56 -3.76 16.76
CA SER A 142 32.80 -4.15 16.12
C SER A 142 33.86 -4.39 17.20
N PRO A 143 34.55 -5.56 17.22
CA PRO A 143 35.83 -5.61 17.91
C PRO A 143 36.77 -4.68 17.14
N PRO A 144 37.42 -3.70 17.78
CA PRO A 144 38.46 -2.92 17.11
C PRO A 144 39.57 -3.89 16.72
N ILE A 145 39.92 -3.89 15.43
CA ILE A 145 41.07 -4.62 14.89
C ILE A 145 42.32 -4.05 15.58
N PRO A 146 43.10 -4.83 16.36
CA PRO A 146 44.42 -4.39 16.76
C PRO A 146 45.32 -4.47 15.52
N VAL A 147 45.58 -3.32 14.90
CA VAL A 147 46.67 -3.19 13.92
C VAL A 147 47.99 -3.45 14.66
N ASN A 148 48.50 -4.66 14.49
CA ASN A 148 49.82 -5.05 14.98
C ASN A 148 50.88 -4.35 14.13
N GLN A 149 51.39 -3.22 14.63
CA GLN A 149 52.44 -2.41 14.00
C GLN A 149 53.83 -3.07 14.11
N ASN A 150 54.00 -4.32 13.66
CA ASN A 150 55.30 -4.98 13.79
C ASN A 150 55.60 -6.06 12.74
N ASN A 151 55.38 -5.77 11.45
CA ASN A 151 56.03 -6.50 10.36
C ASN A 151 56.06 -5.68 9.06
N ILE A 152 56.92 -4.65 9.06
CA ILE A 152 57.37 -4.01 7.81
C ILE A 152 58.59 -4.81 7.35
N VAL A 153 58.40 -5.79 6.48
CA VAL A 153 59.52 -6.39 5.73
C VAL A 153 59.71 -5.56 4.46
N ASN A 154 60.74 -4.73 4.45
CA ASN A 154 61.20 -4.01 3.28
C ASN A 154 61.77 -5.00 2.25
N LEU A 155 61.06 -5.21 1.14
CA LEU A 155 61.53 -5.97 -0.04
C LEU A 155 62.28 -5.07 -1.03
N ARG A 156 63.25 -4.30 -0.53
CA ARG A 156 64.31 -3.65 -1.31
C ARG A 156 65.59 -3.74 -0.50
N ASP A 157 66.26 -4.88 -0.60
CA ASP A 157 67.72 -5.03 -0.62
C ASP A 157 68.09 -6.53 -0.60
N LYS A 158 68.12 -7.13 -1.81
CA LYS A 158 69.19 -7.98 -2.36
C LYS A 158 68.71 -8.75 -3.59
#